data_AF-A0A7K4GWL5-F1
#
_entry.id   AF-A0A7K4GWL5-F1
#
_cell.length_a   1.000
_cell.length_b   1.000
_cell.length_c   1.000
_cell.angle_alpha   90.00
_cell.angle_beta   90.00
_cell.angle_gamma   90.00
#
_symmetry.space_group_name_H-M   'P 1'
#
loop_
_entity.id
_entity.type
_entity.pdbx_description
1 polymer ?
#
loop_
_entity_poly.entity_id
_entity_poly.type
_entity_poly.pdbx_seq_one_letter_code
_entity_poly.pdbx_strand_id
1 'polypeptide(L)' 'MFKKTYPYVCDKCGYFHYEQRTFCEGCGSKNTVRKISKKDWKKPKLMDQIEIKSSPV' A
#
# COMPACT_ATOMS: atom_id res chain seq x y z
N MET A 1 18.03 -6.52 8.44
CA MET A 1 16.91 -6.74 7.49
C MET A 1 16.04 -5.49 7.44
N PHE A 2 16.10 -4.71 6.36
CA PHE A 2 15.24 -3.53 6.21
C PHE A 2 13.83 -3.99 5.82
N LYS A 3 12.88 -3.94 6.75
CA LYS A 3 11.46 -4.13 6.44
C LYS A 3 11.05 -2.99 5.51
N LYS A 4 10.95 -3.25 4.21
CA LYS A 4 10.34 -2.30 3.25
C LYS A 4 8.88 -2.17 3.65
N THR A 5 8.57 -1.16 4.45
CA THR A 5 7.20 -0.77 4.75
C THR A 5 6.71 0.06 3.56
N TYR A 6 5.49 -0.21 3.11
CA TYR A 6 4.83 0.58 2.07
C TYR A 6 3.80 1.47 2.77
N PRO A 7 4.19 2.64 3.31
CA PRO A 7 3.31 3.45 4.15
C PRO A 7 2.22 4.18 3.37
N TYR A 8 2.17 4.06 2.03
CA TYR A 8 1.20 4.73 1.19
C TYR A 8 0.37 3.72 0.39
N VAL A 9 -0.92 4.02 0.22
CA VAL A 9 -1.87 3.21 -0.54
C VAL A 9 -2.70 4.10 -1.45
N CYS A 10 -3.00 3.62 -2.64
CA CYS A 10 -3.96 4.24 -3.54
C CYS A 10 -5.38 3.89 -3.09
N ASP A 11 -6.19 4.91 -2.80
CA ASP A 11 -7.58 4.71 -2.38
C ASP A 11 -8.47 4.06 -3.48
N LYS A 12 -8.11 4.31 -4.75
CA LYS A 12 -8.88 3.86 -5.92
C LYS A 12 -8.68 2.39 -6.27
N CYS A 13 -7.44 1.90 -6.28
CA CYS A 13 -7.13 0.53 -6.70
C CYS A 13 -6.51 -0.32 -5.58
N GLY A 14 -6.08 0.29 -4.46
CA GLY A 14 -5.39 -0.42 -3.38
C GLY A 14 -3.92 -0.71 -3.64
N TYR A 15 -3.30 -0.07 -4.64
CA TYR A 15 -1.87 -0.25 -4.94
C TYR A 15 -0.99 0.43 -3.87
N PHE A 16 0.11 -0.23 -3.52
CA PHE A 16 1.02 0.23 -2.48
C PHE A 16 2.17 1.04 -3.03
N HIS A 17 2.50 2.11 -2.33
CA HIS A 17 3.63 2.95 -2.63
C HIS A 17 4.58 3.02 -1.42
N TYR A 18 5.88 2.92 -1.72
CA TYR A 18 6.92 3.07 -0.71
C TYR A 18 7.13 4.54 -0.33
N GLU A 19 6.85 5.45 -1.27
CA GLU A 19 6.96 6.90 -1.12
C GLU A 19 5.62 7.59 -1.43
N GLN A 20 5.50 8.85 -1.01
CA GLN A 20 4.32 9.64 -1.33
C GLN A 20 4.40 10.08 -2.79
N ARG A 21 3.61 9.45 -3.66
CA ARG A 21 3.54 9.83 -5.07
C ARG A 21 2.31 10.66 -5.39
N THR A 22 2.45 11.59 -6.34
CA THR A 22 1.35 12.42 -6.84
C THR A 22 0.37 11.62 -7.70
N PHE A 23 0.79 10.47 -8.24
CA PHE A 23 -0.02 9.58 -9.05
C PHE A 23 0.20 8.12 -8.63
N CYS A 24 -0.84 7.31 -8.82
CA CYS A 24 -0.74 5.88 -8.60
C CYS A 24 -0.08 5.20 -9.80
N GLU A 25 0.92 4.36 -9.56
CA GLU A 25 1.66 3.60 -10.59
C GLU A 25 0.85 2.40 -11.08
N GLY A 26 -0.01 1.84 -10.23
CA GLY A 26 -0.87 0.72 -10.60
C GLY A 26 -2.08 1.10 -11.46
N CYS A 27 -2.65 2.30 -11.28
CA CYS A 27 -3.88 2.71 -11.98
C CYS A 27 -3.83 4.09 -12.67
N GLY A 28 -2.68 4.78 -12.64
CA GLY A 28 -2.48 6.09 -13.27
C GLY A 28 -3.25 7.26 -12.62
N SER A 29 -3.99 7.02 -11.53
CA SER A 29 -4.86 8.05 -10.95
C SER A 29 -4.09 9.06 -10.11
N LYS A 30 -4.27 10.36 -10.39
CA LYS A 30 -3.61 11.48 -9.69
C LYS A 30 -4.27 11.76 -8.34
N ASN A 31 -3.49 12.17 -7.35
CA ASN A 31 -3.90 12.56 -6.00
C ASN A 31 -4.70 11.48 -5.23
N THR A 32 -4.51 10.20 -5.59
CA THR A 32 -5.20 9.07 -4.92
C THR A 32 -4.32 8.34 -3.91
N VAL A 33 -3.01 8.60 -3.93
CA VAL A 33 -2.03 7.96 -3.05
C VAL A 33 -2.00 8.72 -1.73
N ARG A 34 -2.33 8.03 -0.64
CA ARG A 34 -2.36 8.59 0.72
C ARG A 34 -1.65 7.67 1.70
N LYS A 35 -1.28 8.20 2.87
CA LYS A 35 -0.75 7.35 3.94
C LYS A 35 -1.80 6.33 4.38
N ILE A 36 -1.35 5.10 4.61
CA ILE A 36 -2.16 4.04 5.18
C ILE A 36 -2.63 4.47 6.56
N SER A 37 -3.93 4.37 6.81
CA SER A 37 -4.52 4.61 8.11
C SER A 37 -5.03 3.31 8.73
N LYS A 38 -5.32 3.31 10.04
CA LYS A 38 -5.86 2.15 10.76
C LYS A 38 -7.14 1.58 10.13
N LYS A 39 -7.90 2.41 9.40
CA LYS A 39 -9.11 2.02 8.67
C LYS A 39 -8.81 1.11 7.47
N ASP A 40 -7.65 1.29 6.85
CA ASP A 40 -7.25 0.51 5.67
C ASP A 40 -6.85 -0.92 6.06
N TRP A 41 -6.38 -1.15 7.29
CA TRP A 41 -6.05 -2.48 7.83
C TRP A 41 -7.25 -3.43 7.94
N LYS A 42 -8.47 -2.92 7.80
CA LYS A 42 -9.69 -3.74 7.72
C LYS A 42 -10.03 -4.17 6.29
N LYS A 43 -9.30 -3.69 5.28
CA LYS A 43 -9.52 -4.09 3.89
C LYS A 43 -8.72 -5.36 3.62
N PRO A 44 -9.36 -6.47 3.20
CA PRO A 44 -8.67 -7.74 2.95
C PRO A 44 -7.57 -7.59 1.87
N LYS A 45 -7.80 -6.77 0.84
CA LYS A 45 -6.79 -6.42 -0.19
C LYS A 45 -5.53 -5.73 0.35
N LEU A 46 -5.61 -5.08 1.52
CA LEU A 46 -4.46 -4.44 2.15
C LEU A 46 -3.59 -5.48 2.88
N MET A 47 -4.22 -6.42 3.59
CA MET A 47 -3.53 -7.43 4.39
C MET A 47 -2.77 -8.43 3.52
N ASP A 48 -3.39 -8.89 2.42
CA ASP A 48 -2.81 -9.85 1.47
C ASP A 48 -1.46 -9.38 0.88
N GLN A 49 -1.34 -8.08 0.59
CA GLN A 49 -0.14 -7.49 0.01
C GLN A 49 0.93 -7.07 1.05
N ILE A 50 0.55 -6.92 2.32
CA ILE A 50 1.49 -6.67 3.43
C ILE A 50 2.11 -8.01 3.91
N GLU A 51 1.38 -9.11 3.82
CA GLU A 51 1.85 -10.46 4.19
C GLU A 51 2.93 -11.03 3.24
N ILE A 52 3.12 -10.46 2.05
CA ILE A 52 4.21 -10.83 1.12
C ILE A 52 5.60 -10.35 1.61
N LYS A 53 5.85 -10.25 2.92
CA LYS A 53 7.20 -10.18 3.53
C LYS A 53 7.28 -10.93 4.86
N SER A 54 6.38 -11.87 5.12
CA SER A 54 6.53 -12.79 6.24
C SER A 54 6.24 -14.22 5.79
N SER A 55 6.95 -14.69 4.76
CA SER A 55 7.11 -16.14 4.61
C SER A 55 7.91 -16.66 5.81
N PRO A 56 7.39 -17.66 6.53
CA PRO A 56 8.17 -18.39 7.52
C PRO A 56 9.18 -19.26 6.77
N VAL A 57 10.46 -19.01 6.99
CA VAL A 57 11.52 -20.02 6.82
C VAL A 57 12.57 -19.80 7.90
#